data_AF-A0A958K076-F1
#
_entry.id   AF-A0A958K076-F1
#
_cell.length_a   1.000
_cell.length_b   1.000
_cell.length_c   1.000
_cell.angle_alpha   90.00
_cell.angle_beta   90.00
_cell.angle_gamma   90.00
#
_symmetry.space_group_name_H-M   'P 1'
#
loop_
_entity.id
_entity.type
_entity.pdbx_description
1 polymer ?
#
loop_
_entity_poly.entity_id
_entity_poly.type
_entity_poly.pdbx_seq_one_letter_code
_entity_poly.pdbx_strand_id
1 'polypeptide(L)'
;MKNAVSLTQQRPYQLDNLSPREERIMRCRAQRFQNRHSGICGTNSEDIAPDSQLEVAMKYMQEMTTQLVEQFTQMISSVVDRLINAVTGKKEGDHVGGCEKPKEETPIETAPTEQTSDTPSTENVASTTTPDETITNDTSTSFDAKVFESDIRELLNNGGKNGKVNEERFQFAIAAHLIKNKDEHAYESFVTSFRKANKKGANGVEDATKNALKELVQNGQLTKKEAREINGVSFAAAQLDDNDKALYDGRGGKNDPTVAKMKIDKAITKATSVLEQYYAGELSIAPRKLNSPSTPVSSSSDAAQATSTAGSGEFLWKPVSESDGKLVVLLPSELRGNIDTVSIYASLPADNSSLIEEGNFTGDDHNGNRPHFRFSQAGGG
;
A
#
# COMPACT_ATOMS: atom_id res chain seq x y z
N MET A 1 48.43 -25.98 0.41
CA MET A 1 49.08 -24.71 0.80
C MET A 1 48.29 -24.12 1.97
N LYS A 2 48.89 -24.06 3.17
CA LYS A 2 48.23 -23.53 4.38
C LYS A 2 48.59 -22.05 4.50
N ASN A 3 47.68 -21.15 4.16
CA ASN A 3 47.85 -19.72 4.39
C ASN A 3 47.37 -19.40 5.81
N ALA A 4 48.33 -19.15 6.71
CA ALA A 4 48.06 -18.61 8.03
C ALA A 4 47.88 -17.09 7.91
N VAL A 5 46.67 -16.60 8.20
CA VAL A 5 46.37 -15.18 8.31
C VAL A 5 46.72 -14.76 9.74
N SER A 6 47.74 -13.90 9.88
CA SER A 6 48.13 -13.30 11.15
C SER A 6 47.15 -12.16 11.49
N LEU A 7 46.41 -12.32 12.58
CA LEU A 7 45.53 -11.29 13.13
C LEU A 7 46.36 -10.30 13.94
N THR A 8 46.54 -9.10 13.38
CA THR A 8 47.19 -7.98 14.06
C THR A 8 46.29 -7.45 15.17
N GLN A 9 46.80 -7.45 16.40
CA GLN A 9 46.11 -6.98 17.60
C GLN A 9 45.82 -5.47 17.48
N GLN A 10 44.54 -5.10 17.30
CA GLN A 10 44.10 -3.70 17.32
C GLN A 10 44.28 -3.12 18.73
N ARG A 11 44.94 -1.96 18.80
CA ARG A 11 45.09 -1.20 20.05
C ARG A 11 43.71 -0.72 20.53
N PRO A 12 43.44 -0.69 21.85
CA PRO A 12 42.22 -0.13 22.38
C PRO A 12 42.10 1.36 21.98
N TYR A 13 40.92 1.76 21.50
CA TYR A 13 40.58 3.15 21.22
C TYR A 13 40.68 3.97 22.51
N GLN A 14 41.59 4.94 22.55
CA GLN A 14 41.62 5.93 23.63
C GLN A 14 40.49 6.93 23.42
N LEU A 15 39.61 7.05 24.42
CA LEU A 15 38.40 7.88 24.40
C LEU A 15 38.66 9.36 24.77
N ASP A 16 39.93 9.77 24.82
CA ASP A 16 40.35 11.04 25.42
C ASP A 16 40.01 12.30 24.60
N ASN A 17 39.30 12.17 23.47
CA ASN A 17 39.01 13.26 22.53
C ASN A 17 37.52 13.44 22.20
N LEU A 18 36.60 12.99 23.06
CA LEU A 18 35.18 13.31 22.86
C LEU A 18 34.90 14.77 23.19
N SER A 19 34.19 15.46 22.31
CA SER A 19 33.75 16.83 22.60
C SER A 19 32.74 16.83 23.75
N PRO A 20 32.64 17.92 24.55
CA PRO A 20 31.65 18.04 25.64
C PRO A 20 30.18 17.88 25.21
N ARG A 21 29.91 17.96 23.89
CA ARG A 21 28.59 17.71 23.30
C ARG A 21 28.35 16.22 23.09
N GLU A 22 29.33 15.49 22.57
CA GLU A 22 29.23 14.04 22.35
C GLU A 22 29.15 13.29 23.68
N GLU A 23 29.90 13.75 24.68
CA GLU A 23 29.83 13.21 26.04
C GLU A 23 28.42 13.39 26.65
N ARG A 24 27.79 14.55 26.43
CA ARG A 24 26.41 14.81 26.87
C ARG A 24 25.39 13.93 26.16
N ILE A 25 25.57 13.67 24.87
CA ILE A 25 24.69 12.79 24.09
C ILE A 25 24.81 11.35 24.57
N MET A 26 26.03 10.89 24.85
CA MET A 26 26.30 9.55 25.39
C MET A 26 25.69 9.37 26.78
N ARG A 27 25.84 10.35 27.69
CA ARG A 27 25.20 10.31 29.03
C ARG A 27 23.68 10.27 28.94
N CYS A 28 23.07 11.09 28.09
CA CYS A 28 21.61 11.10 27.90
C CYS A 28 21.07 9.77 27.34
N ARG A 29 21.84 9.11 26.46
CA ARG A 29 21.48 7.80 25.91
C ARG A 29 21.61 6.69 26.96
N ALA A 30 22.69 6.67 27.72
CA ALA A 30 22.91 5.71 28.80
C ALA A 30 21.80 5.82 29.88
N GLN A 31 21.44 7.04 30.29
CA GLN A 31 20.40 7.26 31.29
C GLN A 31 19.00 6.83 30.83
N ARG A 32 18.64 7.11 29.57
CA ARG A 32 17.36 6.64 29.00
C ARG A 32 17.29 5.13 28.88
N PHE A 33 18.42 4.46 28.70
CA PHE A 33 18.49 3.01 28.62
C PHE A 33 18.39 2.36 30.00
N GLN A 34 19.09 2.88 31.01
CA GLN A 34 18.95 2.45 32.41
C GLN A 34 17.51 2.57 32.91
N ASN A 35 16.84 3.70 32.62
CA ASN A 35 15.44 3.91 33.00
C ASN A 35 14.46 2.94 32.28
N ARG A 36 14.89 2.33 31.17
CA ARG A 36 14.05 1.40 30.40
C ARG A 36 14.21 -0.05 30.88
N HIS A 37 15.34 -0.39 31.49
CA HIS A 37 15.62 -1.73 32.01
C HIS A 37 15.50 -1.89 33.52
N SER A 38 15.56 -0.79 34.29
CA SER A 38 15.53 -0.93 35.75
C SER A 38 14.18 -1.36 36.29
N GLY A 39 13.04 -1.13 35.62
CA GLY A 39 11.71 -1.57 36.12
C GLY A 39 11.36 -1.12 37.54
N ILE A 40 12.18 -0.26 38.15
CA ILE A 40 12.12 0.15 39.54
C ILE A 40 11.67 1.61 39.51
N CYS A 41 10.36 1.80 39.67
CA CYS A 41 9.84 3.07 40.10
C CYS A 41 10.24 3.28 41.57
N GLY A 42 11.17 4.21 41.78
CA GLY A 42 11.28 4.97 43.03
C GLY A 42 12.16 4.36 44.11
N THR A 43 13.47 4.66 44.05
CA THR A 43 14.25 5.02 45.24
C THR A 43 15.30 6.05 44.86
N ASN A 44 15.52 7.04 45.74
CA ASN A 44 16.37 8.21 45.56
C ASN A 44 17.80 7.84 45.17
N SER A 45 18.33 8.46 44.09
CA SER A 45 19.62 8.15 43.46
C SER A 45 20.76 9.04 43.96
N GLU A 46 20.98 9.14 45.28
CA GLU A 46 22.05 9.99 45.80
C GLU A 46 23.39 9.27 46.10
N ASP A 47 23.48 7.94 46.05
CA ASP A 47 24.74 7.24 46.41
C ASP A 47 25.14 6.10 45.43
N ILE A 48 25.34 6.41 44.14
CA ILE A 48 26.06 5.48 43.24
C ILE A 48 27.41 6.08 42.90
N ALA A 49 28.49 5.49 43.42
CA ALA A 49 29.86 5.93 43.21
C ALA A 49 30.18 6.03 41.70
N PRO A 50 30.77 7.14 41.22
CA PRO A 50 30.95 7.43 39.80
C PRO A 50 31.78 6.35 39.06
N ASP A 51 32.69 5.67 39.75
CA ASP A 51 33.55 4.64 39.15
C ASP A 51 32.76 3.41 38.66
N SER A 52 31.60 3.11 39.27
CA SER A 52 30.75 1.98 38.85
C SER A 52 30.01 2.24 37.52
N GLN A 53 29.80 3.50 37.15
CA GLN A 53 29.10 3.84 35.91
C GLN A 53 29.99 3.66 34.67
N LEU A 54 31.30 3.90 34.81
CA LEU A 54 32.26 3.71 33.72
C LEU A 54 32.40 2.22 33.38
N GLU A 55 32.47 1.35 34.38
CA GLU A 55 32.59 -0.10 34.18
C GLU A 55 31.35 -0.69 33.49
N VAL A 56 30.16 -0.25 33.89
CA VAL A 56 28.89 -0.65 33.23
C VAL A 56 28.84 -0.16 31.79
N ALA A 57 29.28 1.09 31.52
CA ALA A 57 29.33 1.63 30.17
C ALA A 57 30.35 0.88 29.29
N MET A 58 31.51 0.52 29.82
CA MET A 58 32.53 -0.25 29.10
C MET A 58 32.04 -1.65 28.76
N LYS A 59 31.43 -2.37 29.71
CA LYS A 59 30.86 -3.70 29.47
C LYS A 59 29.76 -3.65 28.41
N TYR A 60 28.90 -2.65 28.45
CA TYR A 60 27.85 -2.44 27.45
C TYR A 60 28.43 -2.17 26.05
N MET A 61 29.44 -1.29 25.94
CA MET A 61 30.12 -1.03 24.66
C MET A 61 30.78 -2.30 24.09
N GLN A 62 31.34 -3.14 24.96
CA GLN A 62 31.94 -4.41 24.57
C GLN A 62 30.88 -5.41 24.07
N GLU A 63 29.73 -5.51 24.73
CA GLU A 63 28.61 -6.35 24.28
C GLU A 63 28.05 -5.87 22.93
N MET A 64 27.86 -4.56 22.77
CA MET A 64 27.38 -3.97 21.51
C MET A 64 28.35 -4.22 20.35
N THR A 65 29.66 -4.10 20.60
CA THR A 65 30.70 -4.38 19.60
C THR A 65 30.70 -5.85 19.21
N THR A 66 30.50 -6.75 20.18
CA THR A 66 30.42 -8.20 19.94
C THR A 66 29.22 -8.54 19.04
N GLN A 67 28.03 -7.98 19.33
CA GLN A 67 26.85 -8.18 18.50
C GLN A 67 27.03 -7.68 17.06
N LEU A 68 27.67 -6.51 16.90
CA LEU A 68 27.93 -5.95 15.56
C LEU A 68 28.89 -6.84 14.76
N VAL A 69 29.94 -7.36 15.40
CA VAL A 69 30.89 -8.29 14.76
C VAL A 69 30.20 -9.60 14.37
N GLU A 70 29.32 -10.14 15.21
CA GLU A 70 28.55 -11.34 14.89
C GLU A 70 27.62 -11.13 13.68
N GLN A 71 26.88 -10.02 13.64
CA GLN A 71 26.01 -9.69 12.50
C GLN A 71 26.81 -9.52 11.20
N PHE A 72 27.96 -8.83 11.27
CA PHE A 72 28.82 -8.65 10.10
C PHE A 72 29.40 -9.99 9.60
N THR A 73 29.75 -10.88 10.53
CA THR A 73 30.25 -12.23 10.20
C THR A 73 29.19 -13.10 9.52
N GLN A 74 27.93 -13.04 10.00
CA GLN A 74 26.81 -13.74 9.37
C GLN A 74 26.52 -13.22 7.96
N MET A 75 26.59 -11.90 7.77
CA MET A 75 26.40 -11.27 6.46
C MET A 75 27.47 -11.72 5.46
N ILE A 76 28.75 -11.69 5.86
CA ILE A 76 29.86 -12.16 5.02
C ILE A 76 29.67 -13.64 4.67
N SER A 77 29.29 -14.48 5.64
CA SER A 77 29.06 -15.91 5.41
C SER A 77 27.97 -16.14 4.34
N SER A 78 26.85 -15.40 4.43
CA SER A 78 25.78 -15.48 3.42
C SER A 78 26.24 -15.08 2.01
N VAL A 79 27.07 -14.04 1.91
CA VAL A 79 27.60 -13.58 0.61
C VAL A 79 28.58 -14.61 0.04
N VAL A 80 29.44 -15.19 0.87
CA VAL A 80 30.39 -16.23 0.46
C VAL A 80 29.65 -17.47 -0.03
N ASP A 81 28.60 -17.92 0.66
CA ASP A 81 27.80 -19.08 0.23
C ASP A 81 27.13 -18.84 -1.13
N ARG A 82 26.59 -17.64 -1.38
CA ARG A 82 26.03 -17.27 -2.69
C ARG A 82 27.09 -17.29 -3.79
N LEU A 83 28.28 -16.78 -3.52
CA LEU A 83 29.39 -16.80 -4.47
C LEU A 83 29.88 -18.22 -4.76
N ILE A 84 29.97 -19.07 -3.74
CA ILE A 84 30.34 -20.49 -3.91
C ILE A 84 29.29 -21.20 -4.77
N ASN A 85 27.99 -20.98 -4.52
CA ASN A 85 26.93 -21.58 -5.31
C ASN A 85 26.95 -21.09 -6.77
N ALA A 86 27.21 -19.80 -6.99
CA ALA A 86 27.33 -19.22 -8.33
C ALA A 86 28.55 -19.79 -9.11
N VAL A 87 29.70 -19.93 -8.45
CA VAL A 87 30.94 -20.43 -9.08
C VAL A 87 30.90 -21.94 -9.32
N THR A 88 30.36 -22.71 -8.38
CA THR A 88 30.33 -24.17 -8.49
C THR A 88 29.29 -24.69 -9.47
N GLY A 89 28.41 -23.82 -9.99
CA GLY A 89 27.38 -24.20 -10.97
C GLY A 89 26.47 -25.32 -10.47
N LYS A 90 26.37 -25.49 -9.14
CA LYS A 90 25.60 -26.55 -8.51
C LYS A 90 24.12 -26.19 -8.66
N LYS A 91 23.56 -26.52 -9.83
CA LYS A 91 22.11 -26.55 -10.05
C LYS A 91 21.54 -27.51 -9.01
N GLU A 92 20.72 -27.00 -8.11
CA GLU A 92 19.88 -27.85 -7.26
C GLU A 92 19.09 -28.79 -8.18
N GLY A 93 19.13 -30.08 -7.85
CA GLY A 93 18.92 -31.17 -8.78
C GLY A 93 17.61 -31.11 -9.54
N ASP A 94 17.73 -31.29 -10.86
CA ASP A 94 16.64 -31.70 -11.74
C ASP A 94 15.98 -32.97 -11.18
N HIS A 95 14.79 -32.82 -10.60
CA HIS A 95 13.91 -33.94 -10.35
C HIS A 95 13.28 -34.33 -11.69
N VAL A 96 13.77 -35.45 -12.25
CA VAL A 96 13.31 -36.05 -13.50
C VAL A 96 11.86 -36.52 -13.34
N GLY A 97 10.92 -35.68 -13.79
CA GLY A 97 9.50 -36.00 -13.97
C GLY A 97 9.20 -36.24 -15.45
N GLY A 98 8.50 -37.34 -15.74
CA GLY A 98 8.39 -37.97 -17.05
C GLY A 98 7.84 -37.11 -18.20
N CYS A 99 8.41 -37.35 -19.38
CA CYS A 99 7.88 -36.94 -20.68
C CYS A 99 6.65 -37.78 -21.05
N GLU A 100 5.49 -37.15 -21.18
CA GLU A 100 4.40 -37.64 -22.04
C GLU A 100 4.24 -36.69 -23.24
N LYS A 101 4.38 -37.27 -24.44
CA LYS A 101 4.13 -36.63 -25.74
C LYS A 101 2.62 -36.45 -25.97
N PRO A 102 2.16 -35.31 -26.51
CA PRO A 102 0.98 -35.27 -27.34
C PRO A 102 1.32 -35.23 -28.84
N LYS A 103 0.36 -35.73 -29.60
CA LYS A 103 0.42 -36.06 -31.03
C LYS A 103 0.51 -34.85 -31.95
N GLU A 104 1.16 -35.14 -33.06
CA GLU A 104 1.30 -34.40 -34.31
C GLU A 104 -0.03 -34.44 -35.10
N GLU A 105 -0.57 -33.28 -35.45
CA GLU A 105 -1.58 -33.13 -36.51
C GLU A 105 -1.15 -32.01 -37.47
N THR A 106 -1.11 -32.38 -38.75
CA THR A 106 -0.68 -31.65 -39.95
C THR A 106 -1.77 -30.70 -40.51
N PRO A 107 -1.44 -29.83 -41.50
CA PRO A 107 -1.98 -28.47 -41.64
C PRO A 107 -3.16 -28.37 -42.62
N ILE A 108 -3.90 -27.25 -42.53
CA ILE A 108 -4.77 -26.77 -43.60
C ILE A 108 -4.38 -25.34 -43.97
N GLU A 109 -3.92 -25.23 -45.21
CA GLU A 109 -3.64 -24.05 -46.01
C GLU A 109 -4.95 -23.42 -46.50
N THR A 110 -5.14 -22.11 -46.31
CA THR A 110 -5.91 -21.26 -47.24
C THR A 110 -5.69 -19.76 -46.96
N ALA A 111 -5.12 -19.08 -47.94
CA ALA A 111 -5.27 -17.65 -48.22
C ALA A 111 -5.84 -17.54 -49.66
N PRO A 112 -6.15 -16.37 -50.27
CA PRO A 112 -6.09 -14.98 -49.78
C PRO A 112 -7.39 -14.19 -50.07
N THR A 113 -7.49 -12.91 -49.69
CA THR A 113 -8.17 -11.84 -50.50
C THR A 113 -7.81 -10.45 -49.95
N GLU A 114 -7.22 -9.63 -50.83
CA GLU A 114 -7.04 -8.18 -50.70
C GLU A 114 -8.37 -7.43 -50.83
N GLN A 115 -8.58 -6.34 -50.09
CA GLN A 115 -9.21 -5.16 -50.69
C GLN A 115 -8.88 -3.85 -49.94
N THR A 116 -8.32 -2.94 -50.73
CA THR A 116 -8.08 -1.50 -50.52
C THR A 116 -9.36 -0.67 -50.35
N SER A 117 -9.31 0.39 -49.53
CA SER A 117 -9.97 1.67 -49.85
C SER A 117 -9.35 2.84 -49.08
N ASP A 118 -9.01 3.88 -49.84
CA ASP A 118 -8.34 5.12 -49.44
C ASP A 118 -9.30 6.24 -48.94
N THR A 119 -8.71 7.18 -48.16
CA THR A 119 -8.97 8.65 -48.10
C THR A 119 -10.18 9.20 -47.29
N PRO A 120 -10.19 10.46 -46.76
CA PRO A 120 -9.12 11.45 -46.44
C PRO A 120 -9.04 11.90 -44.97
N SER A 121 -7.91 12.57 -44.69
CA SER A 121 -7.56 13.40 -43.55
C SER A 121 -8.62 14.41 -43.07
N THR A 122 -8.59 14.68 -41.76
CA THR A 122 -8.92 16.01 -41.22
C THR A 122 -7.87 16.36 -40.15
N GLU A 123 -7.16 17.45 -40.39
CA GLU A 123 -6.25 18.11 -39.46
C GLU A 123 -7.01 18.55 -38.20
N ASN A 124 -6.50 18.27 -37.00
CA ASN A 124 -6.23 19.35 -36.02
C ASN A 124 -5.59 18.92 -34.69
N VAL A 125 -4.65 19.77 -34.27
CA VAL A 125 -4.09 20.05 -32.93
C VAL A 125 -3.26 18.94 -32.25
N ALA A 126 -1.94 19.09 -32.41
CA ALA A 126 -0.91 18.46 -31.61
C ALA A 126 -1.08 18.78 -30.12
N SER A 127 -1.52 17.80 -29.34
CA SER A 127 -1.24 17.73 -27.91
C SER A 127 0.07 16.98 -27.73
N THR A 128 1.08 17.68 -27.23
CA THR A 128 2.38 17.09 -26.84
C THR A 128 2.17 16.20 -25.62
N THR A 129 1.78 14.95 -25.85
CA THR A 129 1.89 13.88 -24.87
C THR A 129 3.36 13.52 -24.73
N THR A 130 3.96 13.97 -23.62
CA THR A 130 5.26 13.46 -23.18
C THR A 130 5.18 11.93 -23.12
N PRO A 131 6.11 11.19 -23.75
CA PRO A 131 6.11 9.74 -23.67
C PRO A 131 6.20 9.32 -22.20
N ASP A 132 5.20 8.58 -21.73
CA ASP A 132 5.22 7.96 -20.42
C ASP A 132 6.36 6.93 -20.44
N GLU A 133 7.46 7.25 -19.74
CA GLU A 133 8.61 6.38 -19.63
C GLU A 133 8.16 5.03 -19.08
N THR A 134 8.16 4.05 -19.97
CA THR A 134 7.93 2.65 -19.63
C THR A 134 9.21 2.16 -18.94
N ILE A 135 9.33 2.47 -17.64
CA ILE A 135 10.36 1.91 -16.78
C ILE A 135 10.04 0.42 -16.62
N THR A 136 10.85 -0.42 -17.26
CA THR A 136 10.91 -1.86 -16.98
C THR A 136 11.49 -2.04 -15.59
N ASN A 137 10.63 -2.21 -14.59
CA ASN A 137 11.02 -2.57 -13.22
C ASN A 137 11.61 -3.99 -13.24
N ASP A 138 12.91 -4.09 -13.53
CA ASP A 138 13.66 -5.35 -13.62
C ASP A 138 14.12 -5.86 -12.24
N THR A 139 13.31 -5.63 -11.21
CA THR A 139 13.52 -6.15 -9.86
C THR A 139 12.22 -6.82 -9.43
N SER A 140 11.86 -7.88 -10.15
CA SER A 140 10.82 -8.81 -9.71
C SER A 140 11.36 -9.58 -8.51
N THR A 141 11.37 -8.94 -7.35
CA THR A 141 11.47 -9.67 -6.09
C THR A 141 10.13 -10.36 -5.89
N SER A 142 10.14 -11.69 -5.99
CA SER A 142 8.98 -12.51 -5.68
C SER A 142 8.46 -12.16 -4.29
N PHE A 143 7.15 -12.00 -4.15
CA PHE A 143 6.52 -11.75 -2.86
C PHE A 143 6.73 -12.94 -1.90
N ASP A 144 7.23 -12.66 -0.69
CA ASP A 144 7.39 -13.66 0.38
C ASP A 144 6.32 -13.43 1.47
N ALA A 145 5.30 -14.29 1.46
CA ALA A 145 4.19 -14.21 2.41
C ALA A 145 4.62 -14.36 3.89
N LYS A 146 5.71 -15.09 4.18
CA LYS A 146 6.18 -15.30 5.56
C LYS A 146 6.89 -14.05 6.08
N VAL A 147 7.71 -13.41 5.23
CA VAL A 147 8.36 -12.14 5.57
C VAL A 147 7.30 -11.06 5.77
N PHE A 148 6.31 -10.99 4.87
CA PHE A 148 5.15 -10.11 5.01
C PHE A 148 4.43 -10.32 6.35
N GLU A 149 4.05 -11.56 6.67
CA GLU A 149 3.37 -11.87 7.93
C GLU A 149 4.19 -11.41 9.15
N SER A 150 5.50 -11.70 9.17
CA SER A 150 6.39 -11.30 10.25
C SER A 150 6.45 -9.78 10.43
N ASP A 151 6.68 -9.04 9.35
CA ASP A 151 6.78 -7.57 9.38
C ASP A 151 5.46 -6.92 9.83
N ILE A 152 4.33 -7.40 9.31
CA ILE A 152 3.02 -6.87 9.66
C ILE A 152 2.71 -7.11 11.15
N ARG A 153 3.04 -8.30 11.67
CA ARG A 153 2.88 -8.58 13.11
C ARG A 153 3.78 -7.68 13.95
N GLU A 154 5.04 -7.49 13.57
CA GLU A 154 5.96 -6.59 14.27
C GLU A 154 5.42 -5.15 14.34
N LEU A 155 4.97 -4.62 13.20
CA LEU A 155 4.46 -3.25 13.09
C LEU A 155 3.15 -3.04 13.86
N LEU A 156 2.30 -4.06 13.96
CA LEU A 156 0.98 -3.98 14.60
C LEU A 156 0.95 -4.42 16.06
N ASN A 157 1.97 -5.15 16.55
CA ASN A 157 2.06 -5.64 17.94
C ASN A 157 2.00 -4.51 18.98
N ASN A 158 2.34 -3.27 18.60
CA ASN A 158 2.23 -2.10 19.46
C ASN A 158 0.84 -1.41 19.42
N GLY A 159 -0.10 -1.87 18.60
CA GLY A 159 -1.35 -1.17 18.31
C GLY A 159 -2.63 -2.00 18.45
N GLY A 160 -2.58 -3.33 18.29
CA GLY A 160 -3.78 -4.18 18.27
C GLY A 160 -4.29 -4.55 19.67
N LYS A 161 -5.28 -3.82 20.20
CA LYS A 161 -6.03 -4.32 21.37
C LYS A 161 -6.85 -5.54 20.91
N ASN A 162 -6.69 -6.68 21.60
CA ASN A 162 -7.45 -7.92 21.36
C ASN A 162 -7.18 -8.62 20.01
N GLY A 163 -6.00 -8.42 19.40
CA GLY A 163 -5.65 -9.08 18.13
C GLY A 163 -6.50 -8.65 16.94
N LYS A 164 -7.14 -7.46 17.02
CA LYS A 164 -7.88 -6.86 15.91
C LYS A 164 -7.13 -5.65 15.36
N VAL A 165 -7.26 -5.42 14.05
CA VAL A 165 -6.68 -4.29 13.32
C VAL A 165 -7.79 -3.56 12.55
N ASN A 166 -7.64 -2.25 12.39
CA ASN A 166 -8.48 -1.43 11.50
C ASN A 166 -7.74 -1.15 10.19
N GLU A 167 -8.48 -0.76 9.17
CA GLU A 167 -7.95 -0.65 7.81
C GLU A 167 -6.84 0.40 7.68
N GLU A 168 -6.98 1.58 8.28
CA GLU A 168 -5.93 2.60 8.17
C GLU A 168 -4.59 2.17 8.80
N ARG A 169 -4.61 1.52 9.97
CA ARG A 169 -3.35 1.01 10.57
C ARG A 169 -2.78 -0.15 9.78
N PHE A 170 -3.66 -0.94 9.18
CA PHE A 170 -3.25 -2.03 8.31
C PHE A 170 -2.57 -1.49 7.04
N GLN A 171 -3.12 -0.44 6.44
CA GLN A 171 -2.51 0.29 5.33
C GLN A 171 -1.11 0.81 5.68
N PHE A 172 -0.95 1.46 6.84
CA PHE A 172 0.37 1.90 7.31
C PHE A 172 1.37 0.74 7.37
N ALA A 173 0.98 -0.40 7.94
CA ALA A 173 1.85 -1.55 8.10
C ALA A 173 2.25 -2.15 6.73
N ILE A 174 1.30 -2.24 5.79
CA ILE A 174 1.56 -2.74 4.43
C ILE A 174 2.49 -1.76 3.68
N ALA A 175 2.24 -0.46 3.75
CA ALA A 175 3.10 0.54 3.12
C ALA A 175 4.53 0.48 3.68
N ALA A 176 4.69 0.34 4.99
CA ALA A 176 5.98 0.15 5.64
C ALA A 176 6.72 -1.08 5.10
N HIS A 177 6.06 -2.23 5.00
CA HIS A 177 6.64 -3.45 4.45
C HIS A 177 7.08 -3.29 2.99
N LEU A 178 6.23 -2.69 2.14
CA LEU A 178 6.56 -2.43 0.74
C LEU A 178 7.80 -1.54 0.58
N ILE A 179 7.93 -0.52 1.44
CA ILE A 179 9.11 0.35 1.44
C ILE A 179 10.34 -0.41 1.95
N LYS A 180 10.22 -1.20 3.02
CA LYS A 180 11.32 -1.98 3.60
C LYS A 180 11.94 -2.95 2.62
N ASN A 181 11.10 -3.66 1.85
CA ASN A 181 11.57 -4.57 0.79
C ASN A 181 12.31 -3.86 -0.35
N LYS A 182 12.09 -2.55 -0.52
CA LYS A 182 12.72 -1.74 -1.56
C LYS A 182 14.01 -1.08 -1.07
N ASP A 183 13.96 -0.44 0.08
CA ASP A 183 15.08 0.29 0.70
C ASP A 183 14.85 0.44 2.22
N GLU A 184 15.72 -0.20 3.01
CA GLU A 184 15.70 -0.15 4.48
C GLU A 184 15.84 1.29 5.02
N HIS A 185 16.66 2.14 4.39
CA HIS A 185 16.85 3.52 4.83
C HIS A 185 15.61 4.39 4.54
N ALA A 186 14.93 4.13 3.41
CA ALA A 186 13.63 4.73 3.13
C ALA A 186 12.58 4.28 4.15
N TYR A 187 12.60 3.03 4.58
CA TYR A 187 11.68 2.51 5.61
C TYR A 187 11.87 3.21 6.96
N GLU A 188 13.10 3.35 7.45
CA GLU A 188 13.36 4.07 8.71
C GLU A 188 12.88 5.52 8.66
N SER A 189 13.11 6.18 7.50
CA SER A 189 12.65 7.54 7.23
C SER A 189 11.13 7.61 7.22
N PHE A 190 10.46 6.65 6.58
CA PHE A 190 9.00 6.56 6.50
C PHE A 190 8.38 6.42 7.88
N VAL A 191 8.87 5.48 8.70
CA VAL A 191 8.36 5.26 10.06
C VAL A 191 8.56 6.52 10.93
N THR A 192 9.69 7.21 10.77
CA THR A 192 9.99 8.45 11.48
C THR A 192 9.03 9.58 11.08
N SER A 193 8.85 9.79 9.78
CA SER A 193 7.93 10.78 9.20
C SER A 193 6.48 10.50 9.57
N PHE A 194 6.06 9.24 9.54
CA PHE A 194 4.72 8.81 9.96
C PHE A 194 4.46 9.18 11.43
N ARG A 195 5.39 8.82 12.34
CA ARG A 195 5.26 9.15 13.76
C ARG A 195 5.19 10.66 14.00
N LYS A 196 5.96 11.45 13.24
CA LYS A 196 5.93 12.92 13.27
C LYS A 196 4.59 13.47 12.79
N ALA A 197 4.06 12.98 11.68
CA ALA A 197 2.76 13.39 11.14
C ALA A 197 1.60 13.01 12.09
N ASN A 198 1.60 11.79 12.62
CA ASN A 198 0.59 11.32 13.55
C ASN A 198 0.59 12.11 14.86
N LYS A 199 1.77 12.48 15.40
CA LYS A 199 1.89 13.34 16.60
C LYS A 199 1.39 14.76 16.37
N LYS A 200 1.45 15.27 15.14
CA LYS A 200 0.94 16.61 14.79
C LYS A 200 -0.59 16.65 14.63
N GLY A 201 -1.28 15.54 14.89
CA GLY A 201 -2.73 15.48 14.78
C GLY A 201 -3.20 15.43 13.33
N ALA A 202 -2.52 14.65 12.47
CA ALA A 202 -3.09 14.27 11.19
C ALA A 202 -4.53 13.76 11.37
N ASN A 203 -5.42 14.04 10.41
CA ASN A 203 -6.85 13.72 10.53
C ASN A 203 -7.15 12.21 10.55
N GLY A 204 -6.15 11.37 10.36
CA GLY A 204 -6.26 9.91 10.37
C GLY A 204 -4.89 9.26 10.16
N VAL A 205 -4.85 7.94 10.29
CA VAL A 205 -3.63 7.18 10.02
C VAL A 205 -3.32 7.14 8.52
N GLU A 206 -4.33 7.18 7.64
CA GLU A 206 -4.11 7.31 6.19
C GLU A 206 -3.43 8.64 5.83
N ASP A 207 -3.85 9.76 6.44
CA ASP A 207 -3.24 11.07 6.20
C ASP A 207 -1.79 11.13 6.68
N ALA A 208 -1.50 10.53 7.84
CA ALA A 208 -0.13 10.40 8.33
C ALA A 208 0.74 9.56 7.39
N THR A 209 0.18 8.48 6.82
CA THR A 209 0.84 7.61 5.84
C THR A 209 1.16 8.37 4.55
N LYS A 210 0.19 9.09 3.97
CA LYS A 210 0.39 9.92 2.77
C LYS A 210 1.41 11.03 3.01
N ASN A 211 1.39 11.67 4.18
CA ASN A 211 2.37 12.71 4.51
C ASN A 211 3.79 12.14 4.65
N ALA A 212 3.95 10.93 5.21
CA ALA A 212 5.23 10.26 5.27
C ALA A 212 5.75 9.92 3.86
N LEU A 213 4.90 9.38 2.98
CA LEU A 213 5.25 9.13 1.58
C LEU A 213 5.68 10.41 0.84
N LYS A 214 5.01 11.55 1.10
CA LYS A 214 5.42 12.84 0.53
C LYS A 214 6.80 13.28 1.01
N GLU A 215 7.13 13.08 2.29
CA GLU A 215 8.44 13.44 2.85
C GLU A 215 9.55 12.59 2.19
N LEU A 216 9.31 11.30 1.95
CA LEU A 216 10.24 10.44 1.19
C LEU A 216 10.46 10.94 -0.24
N VAL A 217 9.41 11.38 -0.92
CA VAL A 217 9.52 11.96 -2.28
C VAL A 217 10.30 13.28 -2.25
N GLN A 218 10.05 14.13 -1.26
CA GLN A 218 10.77 15.40 -1.10
C GLN A 218 12.27 15.20 -0.82
N ASN A 219 12.60 14.12 -0.09
CA ASN A 219 13.99 13.76 0.22
C ASN A 219 14.69 12.98 -0.91
N GLY A 220 13.99 12.69 -2.02
CA GLY A 220 14.54 11.92 -3.13
C GLY A 220 14.73 10.42 -2.84
N GLN A 221 14.12 9.90 -1.78
CA GLN A 221 14.19 8.49 -1.39
C GLN A 221 13.19 7.62 -2.17
N LEU A 222 12.12 8.24 -2.66
CA LEU A 222 11.16 7.63 -3.59
C LEU A 222 10.87 8.59 -4.72
N THR A 223 10.61 8.07 -5.91
CA THR A 223 9.98 8.85 -6.96
C THR A 223 8.49 9.08 -6.64
N LYS A 224 7.91 10.11 -7.27
CA LYS A 224 6.48 10.41 -7.15
C LYS A 224 5.59 9.26 -7.64
N LYS A 225 6.06 8.50 -8.65
CA LYS A 225 5.36 7.34 -9.21
C LYS A 225 5.30 6.22 -8.18
N GLU A 226 6.45 5.81 -7.65
CA GLU A 226 6.57 4.75 -6.64
C GLU A 226 5.76 5.05 -5.39
N ALA A 227 5.82 6.29 -4.87
CA ALA A 227 5.05 6.65 -3.68
C ALA A 227 3.53 6.55 -3.91
N ARG A 228 3.04 6.87 -5.11
CA ARG A 228 1.61 6.72 -5.47
C ARG A 228 1.22 5.26 -5.66
N GLU A 229 2.11 4.46 -6.22
CA GLU A 229 1.95 3.01 -6.38
C GLU A 229 1.87 2.33 -5.00
N ILE A 230 2.82 2.59 -4.11
CA ILE A 230 2.81 2.10 -2.72
C ILE A 230 1.52 2.52 -2.01
N ASN A 231 1.08 3.77 -2.17
CA ASN A 231 -0.19 4.24 -1.60
C ASN A 231 -1.42 3.51 -2.17
N GLY A 232 -1.42 3.18 -3.47
CA GLY A 232 -2.50 2.43 -4.11
C GLY A 232 -2.54 0.98 -3.66
N VAL A 233 -1.40 0.28 -3.74
CA VAL A 233 -1.27 -1.14 -3.36
C VAL A 233 -1.59 -1.34 -1.88
N SER A 234 -1.00 -0.52 -0.99
CA SER A 234 -1.30 -0.62 0.44
C SER A 234 -2.75 -0.31 0.77
N PHE A 235 -3.41 0.62 0.05
CA PHE A 235 -4.83 0.91 0.23
C PHE A 235 -5.71 -0.27 -0.16
N ALA A 236 -5.47 -0.87 -1.33
CA ALA A 236 -6.24 -2.01 -1.83
C ALA A 236 -6.05 -3.25 -0.94
N ALA A 237 -4.82 -3.56 -0.54
CA ALA A 237 -4.53 -4.67 0.35
C ALA A 237 -5.04 -4.46 1.80
N ALA A 238 -5.27 -3.19 2.20
CA ALA A 238 -5.77 -2.86 3.52
C ALA A 238 -7.31 -2.92 3.66
N GLN A 239 -8.05 -3.10 2.57
CA GLN A 239 -9.51 -3.20 2.59
C GLN A 239 -9.91 -4.46 3.37
N LEU A 240 -10.53 -4.30 4.54
CA LEU A 240 -10.98 -5.40 5.41
C LEU A 240 -12.46 -5.71 5.19
N ASP A 241 -13.25 -4.74 4.74
CA ASP A 241 -14.65 -4.94 4.35
C ASP A 241 -14.86 -4.90 2.83
N ASP A 242 -16.11 -4.71 2.41
CA ASP A 242 -16.55 -4.66 1.01
C ASP A 242 -16.62 -3.21 0.47
N ASN A 243 -16.33 -2.19 1.29
CA ASN A 243 -16.31 -0.80 0.86
C ASN A 243 -14.94 -0.39 0.32
N ASP A 244 -14.71 -0.70 -0.95
CA ASP A 244 -13.46 -0.41 -1.66
C ASP A 244 -13.10 1.09 -1.83
N LYS A 245 -13.98 2.02 -1.41
CA LYS A 245 -13.81 3.46 -1.66
C LYS A 245 -13.08 4.21 -0.55
N ALA A 246 -13.07 3.68 0.67
CA ALA A 246 -12.57 4.40 1.83
C ALA A 246 -11.93 3.45 2.84
N LEU A 247 -10.86 3.89 3.50
CA LEU A 247 -10.36 3.20 4.68
C LEU A 247 -11.09 3.69 5.91
N TYR A 248 -11.58 2.75 6.68
CA TYR A 248 -12.26 3.03 7.92
C TYR A 248 -11.29 3.08 9.11
N ASP A 249 -11.50 4.10 9.94
CA ASP A 249 -10.70 4.31 11.13
C ASP A 249 -11.15 3.38 12.28
N GLY A 250 -10.50 3.53 13.43
CA GLY A 250 -10.82 2.72 14.62
C GLY A 250 -11.82 3.36 15.56
N ARG A 251 -12.23 4.60 15.28
CA ARG A 251 -12.89 5.54 16.18
C ARG A 251 -14.40 5.60 16.04
N GLY A 252 -14.98 4.84 15.11
CA GLY A 252 -16.43 4.85 14.90
C GLY A 252 -17.22 4.76 16.21
N GLY A 253 -18.30 5.55 16.26
CA GLY A 253 -19.19 5.66 17.41
C GLY A 253 -19.92 4.36 17.75
N LYS A 254 -20.67 4.37 18.85
CA LYS A 254 -21.42 3.20 19.37
C LYS A 254 -22.36 2.55 18.32
N ASN A 255 -22.83 3.32 17.35
CA ASN A 255 -23.75 2.89 16.29
C ASN A 255 -23.15 3.07 14.90
N ASP A 256 -21.83 3.21 14.81
CA ASP A 256 -21.17 3.52 13.55
C ASP A 256 -20.72 2.21 12.88
N PRO A 257 -21.37 1.80 11.78
CA PRO A 257 -20.99 0.58 11.06
C PRO A 257 -19.60 0.70 10.41
N THR A 258 -19.02 1.91 10.38
CA THR A 258 -17.70 2.21 9.80
C THR A 258 -16.52 1.75 10.67
N VAL A 259 -16.71 0.76 11.54
CA VAL A 259 -15.63 0.17 12.33
C VAL A 259 -15.25 -1.16 11.70
N ALA A 260 -14.57 -1.11 10.56
CA ALA A 260 -13.99 -2.28 9.93
C ALA A 260 -12.83 -2.80 10.80
N LYS A 261 -13.13 -3.75 11.69
CA LYS A 261 -12.15 -4.42 12.54
C LYS A 261 -12.13 -5.90 12.22
N MET A 262 -11.00 -6.38 11.71
CA MET A 262 -10.78 -7.80 11.45
C MET A 262 -9.75 -8.38 12.42
N LYS A 263 -9.83 -9.69 12.70
CA LYS A 263 -8.74 -10.40 13.38
C LYS A 263 -7.47 -10.31 12.53
N ILE A 264 -6.33 -10.05 13.15
CA ILE A 264 -5.06 -9.83 12.44
C ILE A 264 -4.71 -10.97 11.47
N ASP A 265 -4.93 -12.23 11.86
CA ASP A 265 -4.60 -13.38 11.01
C ASP A 265 -5.44 -13.41 9.73
N LYS A 266 -6.73 -13.05 9.83
CA LYS A 266 -7.63 -12.95 8.67
C LYS A 266 -7.26 -11.76 7.78
N ALA A 267 -6.89 -10.63 8.39
CA ALA A 267 -6.43 -9.44 7.68
C ALA A 267 -5.17 -9.74 6.87
N ILE A 268 -4.18 -10.39 7.50
CA ILE A 268 -2.95 -10.84 6.84
C ILE A 268 -3.28 -11.76 5.67
N THR A 269 -4.12 -12.78 5.88
CA THR A 269 -4.52 -13.71 4.81
C THR A 269 -5.15 -12.98 3.61
N LYS A 270 -6.05 -12.01 3.87
CA LYS A 270 -6.70 -11.21 2.81
C LYS A 270 -5.66 -10.37 2.04
N ALA A 271 -4.79 -9.65 2.76
CA ALA A 271 -3.75 -8.83 2.14
C ALA A 271 -2.72 -9.66 1.35
N THR A 272 -2.32 -10.82 1.87
CA THR A 272 -1.43 -11.77 1.18
C THR A 272 -1.97 -12.13 -0.20
N SER A 273 -3.27 -12.48 -0.30
CA SER A 273 -3.88 -12.82 -1.60
C SER A 273 -3.88 -11.65 -2.59
N VAL A 274 -4.13 -10.41 -2.13
CA VAL A 274 -4.06 -9.20 -2.96
C VAL A 274 -2.63 -8.94 -3.44
N LEU A 275 -1.64 -9.08 -2.55
CA LEU A 275 -0.24 -8.86 -2.89
C LEU A 275 0.30 -9.95 -3.81
N GLU A 276 -0.04 -11.22 -3.60
CA GLU A 276 0.34 -12.32 -4.50
C GLU A 276 -0.15 -12.06 -5.93
N GLN A 277 -1.43 -11.71 -6.11
CA GLN A 277 -1.98 -11.38 -7.43
C GLN A 277 -1.31 -10.13 -8.04
N TYR A 278 -1.00 -9.13 -7.22
CA TYR A 278 -0.31 -7.92 -7.66
C TYR A 278 1.11 -8.23 -8.18
N TYR A 279 1.91 -8.99 -7.40
CA TYR A 279 3.27 -9.36 -7.78
C TYR A 279 3.31 -10.39 -8.91
N ALA A 280 2.26 -11.19 -9.09
CA ALA A 280 2.08 -12.07 -10.25
C ALA A 280 1.68 -11.31 -11.53
N GLY A 281 1.30 -10.03 -11.42
CA GLY A 281 0.80 -9.23 -12.54
C GLY A 281 -0.66 -9.55 -12.93
N GLU A 282 -1.36 -10.35 -12.13
CA GLU A 282 -2.76 -10.73 -12.33
C GLU A 282 -3.71 -9.60 -11.89
N LEU A 283 -3.31 -8.81 -10.90
CA LEU A 283 -4.08 -7.68 -10.37
C LEU A 283 -3.37 -6.36 -10.64
N SER A 284 -3.94 -5.54 -11.51
CA SER A 284 -3.46 -4.17 -11.77
C SER A 284 -4.11 -3.18 -10.80
N ILE A 285 -3.33 -2.60 -9.90
CA ILE A 285 -3.80 -1.61 -8.91
C ILE A 285 -3.41 -0.20 -9.37
N ALA A 286 -4.41 0.68 -9.51
CA ALA A 286 -4.17 2.06 -9.93
C ALA A 286 -3.39 2.87 -8.86
N PRO A 287 -2.35 3.64 -9.24
CA PRO A 287 -1.64 4.51 -8.32
C PRO A 287 -2.56 5.58 -7.70
N ARG A 288 -2.54 5.73 -6.36
CA ARG A 288 -3.38 6.72 -5.66
C ARG A 288 -2.61 8.02 -5.38
N LYS A 289 -3.22 9.17 -5.67
CA LYS A 289 -2.62 10.49 -5.41
C LYS A 289 -2.40 10.71 -3.91
N LEU A 290 -1.20 11.18 -3.53
CA LEU A 290 -0.86 11.47 -2.13
C LEU A 290 -1.60 12.69 -1.54
N ASN A 291 -2.18 13.55 -2.39
CA ASN A 291 -2.91 14.75 -1.97
C ASN A 291 -4.43 14.55 -1.94
N SER A 292 -4.94 13.36 -2.26
CA SER A 292 -6.37 13.08 -2.15
C SER A 292 -6.78 13.02 -0.67
N PRO A 293 -7.96 13.54 -0.31
CA PRO A 293 -8.51 13.33 1.03
C PRO A 293 -8.72 11.83 1.31
N SER A 294 -8.51 11.40 2.56
CA SER A 294 -8.57 9.97 2.99
C SER A 294 -9.96 9.35 2.84
N THR A 295 -10.97 10.19 2.98
CA THR A 295 -12.36 9.85 2.74
C THR A 295 -12.88 10.98 1.87
N PRO A 296 -13.53 10.73 0.74
CA PRO A 296 -14.50 11.70 0.27
C PRO A 296 -15.46 11.82 1.44
N VAL A 297 -15.37 12.92 2.20
CA VAL A 297 -16.43 13.31 3.13
C VAL A 297 -17.66 13.27 2.26
N SER A 298 -18.49 12.25 2.47
CA SER A 298 -19.80 12.12 1.84
C SER A 298 -20.57 13.29 2.41
N SER A 299 -20.34 14.44 1.81
CA SER A 299 -20.84 15.73 2.22
C SER A 299 -22.28 15.67 1.75
N SER A 300 -23.11 15.05 2.58
CA SER A 300 -24.56 15.12 2.51
C SER A 300 -24.96 16.55 2.80
N SER A 301 -24.68 17.44 1.86
CA SER A 301 -24.99 18.86 1.93
C SER A 301 -25.19 19.40 0.52
N ASP A 302 -26.47 19.65 0.27
CA ASP A 302 -27.06 20.66 -0.59
C ASP A 302 -27.22 20.36 -2.08
N ALA A 303 -28.50 20.35 -2.44
CA ALA A 303 -29.09 20.39 -3.77
C ALA A 303 -28.71 21.68 -4.54
N ALA A 304 -27.42 21.94 -4.71
CA ALA A 304 -26.91 23.02 -5.51
C ALA A 304 -26.81 22.56 -6.98
N GLN A 305 -27.89 22.82 -7.71
CA GLN A 305 -27.94 23.09 -9.15
C GLN A 305 -26.91 22.34 -10.00
N ALA A 306 -27.30 21.15 -10.46
CA ALA A 306 -26.57 20.32 -11.40
C ALA A 306 -26.25 21.08 -12.70
N THR A 307 -25.09 21.72 -12.76
CA THR A 307 -24.40 21.97 -14.02
C THR A 307 -23.71 20.67 -14.41
N SER A 308 -24.49 19.82 -15.07
CA SER A 308 -24.05 18.54 -15.62
C SER A 308 -22.87 18.76 -16.58
N THR A 309 -21.65 18.65 -16.05
CA THR A 309 -20.47 18.50 -16.89
C THR A 309 -20.44 17.04 -17.30
N ALA A 310 -21.10 16.75 -18.42
CA ALA A 310 -21.15 15.44 -19.04
C ALA A 310 -19.73 15.06 -19.49
N GLY A 311 -18.99 14.35 -18.65
CA GLY A 311 -17.61 13.96 -18.95
C GLY A 311 -17.12 12.83 -18.05
N SER A 312 -17.19 11.61 -18.59
CA SER A 312 -16.51 10.37 -18.20
C SER A 312 -16.73 9.82 -16.78
N GLY A 313 -17.65 8.85 -16.67
CA GLY A 313 -17.55 7.75 -15.69
C GLY A 313 -18.53 7.77 -14.51
N GLU A 314 -19.21 8.87 -14.24
CA GLU A 314 -20.10 8.97 -13.07
C GLU A 314 -21.58 8.72 -13.43
N PHE A 315 -22.36 8.21 -12.48
CA PHE A 315 -23.82 8.14 -12.58
C PHE A 315 -24.39 9.53 -12.87
N LEU A 316 -25.24 9.64 -13.90
CA LEU A 316 -25.91 10.89 -14.23
C LEU A 316 -27.41 10.67 -14.15
N TRP A 317 -28.05 11.26 -13.15
CA TRP A 317 -29.51 11.37 -13.14
C TRP A 317 -29.91 12.74 -13.68
N LYS A 318 -30.91 12.79 -14.56
CA LYS A 318 -31.58 14.03 -14.96
C LYS A 318 -33.00 13.98 -14.38
N PRO A 319 -33.29 14.74 -13.30
CA PRO A 319 -34.60 14.69 -12.65
C PRO A 319 -35.73 15.01 -13.64
N VAL A 320 -35.48 15.97 -14.54
CA VAL A 320 -36.37 16.30 -15.64
C VAL A 320 -35.57 16.20 -16.94
N SER A 321 -35.81 15.15 -17.71
CA SER A 321 -35.26 14.94 -19.04
C SER A 321 -35.78 15.99 -20.02
N GLU A 322 -34.90 16.55 -20.85
CA GLU A 322 -35.28 17.50 -21.91
C GLU A 322 -36.18 16.87 -22.99
N SER A 323 -36.10 15.55 -23.16
CA SER A 323 -36.81 14.86 -24.25
C SER A 323 -38.28 14.60 -23.95
N ASP A 324 -38.62 14.29 -22.71
CA ASP A 324 -39.95 13.83 -22.31
C ASP A 324 -40.42 14.37 -20.94
N GLY A 325 -39.61 15.21 -20.28
CA GLY A 325 -39.93 15.78 -18.98
C GLY A 325 -39.89 14.79 -17.82
N LYS A 326 -39.38 13.56 -18.03
CA LYS A 326 -39.39 12.48 -17.03
C LYS A 326 -37.99 12.25 -16.45
N LEU A 327 -37.90 11.50 -15.35
CA LEU A 327 -36.61 11.10 -14.81
C LEU A 327 -35.92 10.13 -15.76
N VAL A 328 -34.64 10.41 -16.03
CA VAL A 328 -33.74 9.47 -16.71
C VAL A 328 -32.47 9.29 -15.88
N VAL A 329 -32.07 8.03 -15.70
CA VAL A 329 -30.83 7.63 -15.02
C VAL A 329 -29.91 7.02 -16.06
N LEU A 330 -28.75 7.64 -16.25
CA LEU A 330 -27.70 7.17 -17.14
C LEU A 330 -26.60 6.51 -16.31
N LEU A 331 -26.32 5.25 -16.60
CA LEU A 331 -25.26 4.49 -15.94
C LEU A 331 -23.90 4.79 -16.55
N PRO A 332 -22.80 4.61 -15.81
CA PRO A 332 -21.46 4.57 -16.38
C PRO A 332 -21.37 3.53 -17.51
N SER A 333 -20.58 3.79 -18.55
CA SER A 333 -20.40 2.88 -19.69
C SER A 333 -19.81 1.54 -19.29
N GLU A 334 -19.05 1.51 -18.20
CA GLU A 334 -18.41 0.33 -17.61
C GLU A 334 -19.44 -0.67 -17.06
N LEU A 335 -20.67 -0.22 -16.77
CA LEU A 335 -21.75 -1.08 -16.28
C LEU A 335 -22.65 -1.64 -17.40
N ARG A 336 -22.32 -1.38 -18.67
CA ARG A 336 -23.08 -1.89 -19.81
C ARG A 336 -23.09 -3.43 -19.80
N GLY A 337 -24.29 -4.01 -19.90
CA GLY A 337 -24.51 -5.46 -19.89
C GLY A 337 -24.38 -6.12 -18.52
N ASN A 338 -24.03 -5.37 -17.47
CA ASN A 338 -23.86 -5.89 -16.11
C ASN A 338 -25.01 -5.51 -15.16
N ILE A 339 -25.99 -4.75 -15.64
CA ILE A 339 -27.12 -4.25 -14.85
C ILE A 339 -28.41 -4.65 -15.55
N ASP A 340 -29.21 -5.46 -14.85
CA ASP A 340 -30.51 -5.92 -15.37
C ASP A 340 -31.59 -4.84 -15.20
N THR A 341 -31.70 -4.26 -14.01
CA THR A 341 -32.76 -3.28 -13.67
C THR A 341 -32.23 -2.15 -12.79
N VAL A 342 -32.92 -1.01 -12.84
CA VAL A 342 -32.68 0.14 -11.96
C VAL A 342 -34.01 0.54 -11.33
N SER A 343 -34.11 0.49 -10.01
CA SER A 343 -35.36 0.76 -9.29
C SER A 343 -35.20 1.88 -8.27
N ILE A 344 -36.26 2.65 -8.05
CA ILE A 344 -36.33 3.75 -7.07
C ILE A 344 -37.12 3.26 -5.87
N TYR A 345 -36.59 3.51 -4.67
CA TYR A 345 -37.23 3.16 -3.40
C TYR A 345 -37.46 4.41 -2.55
N ALA A 346 -38.58 4.44 -1.82
CA ALA A 346 -38.96 5.53 -0.92
C ALA A 346 -38.10 5.58 0.35
N SER A 347 -37.53 4.45 0.76
CA SER A 347 -36.66 4.37 1.94
C SER A 347 -35.63 3.25 1.79
N LEU A 348 -34.53 3.37 2.52
CA LEU A 348 -33.55 2.31 2.72
C LEU A 348 -33.77 1.66 4.10
N PRO A 349 -33.62 0.32 4.23
CA PRO A 349 -33.23 -0.64 3.20
C PRO A 349 -34.29 -0.80 2.10
N ALA A 350 -33.85 -1.11 0.88
CA ALA A 350 -34.72 -1.33 -0.26
C ALA A 350 -35.52 -2.63 -0.08
N ASP A 351 -36.83 -2.54 -0.17
CA ASP A 351 -37.74 -3.69 -0.14
C ASP A 351 -38.94 -3.46 -1.08
N ASN A 352 -39.73 -4.51 -1.31
CA ASN A 352 -40.89 -4.42 -2.21
C ASN A 352 -41.98 -3.47 -1.72
N SER A 353 -42.00 -3.15 -0.41
CA SER A 353 -42.97 -2.20 0.15
C SER A 353 -42.54 -0.74 -0.02
N SER A 354 -41.23 -0.50 -0.16
CA SER A 354 -40.65 0.82 -0.45
C SER A 354 -40.42 1.06 -1.94
N LEU A 355 -40.64 0.09 -2.83
CA LEU A 355 -40.49 0.27 -4.28
C LEU A 355 -41.46 1.33 -4.81
N ILE A 356 -40.92 2.42 -5.37
CA ILE A 356 -41.68 3.47 -6.04
C ILE A 356 -41.91 3.07 -7.50
N GLU A 357 -40.83 2.79 -8.22
CA GLU A 357 -40.89 2.47 -9.65
C GLU A 357 -39.63 1.71 -10.10
N GLU A 358 -39.80 0.78 -11.03
CA GLU A 358 -38.71 0.15 -11.78
C GLU A 358 -38.52 0.89 -13.12
N GLY A 359 -37.27 1.25 -13.41
CA GLY A 359 -36.89 2.00 -14.59
C GLY A 359 -36.95 1.13 -15.84
N ASN A 360 -37.51 1.68 -16.91
CA ASN A 360 -37.55 1.04 -18.21
C ASN A 360 -36.22 1.26 -18.93
N PHE A 361 -35.51 0.18 -19.25
CA PHE A 361 -34.33 0.28 -20.10
C PHE A 361 -34.72 0.78 -21.49
N THR A 362 -34.13 1.89 -21.94
CA THR A 362 -34.45 2.48 -23.26
C THR A 362 -33.31 2.43 -24.26
N GLY A 363 -32.18 1.80 -23.89
CA GLY A 363 -31.05 1.58 -24.78
C GLY A 363 -29.72 1.99 -24.15
N ASP A 364 -28.67 1.81 -24.93
CA ASP A 364 -27.30 2.15 -24.57
C ASP A 364 -26.53 2.85 -25.70
N ASP A 365 -27.18 3.19 -26.81
CA ASP A 365 -26.63 3.78 -28.03
C ASP A 365 -26.65 5.31 -28.05
N HIS A 366 -27.20 5.94 -27.00
CA HIS A 366 -27.34 7.38 -26.88
C HIS A 366 -26.55 7.93 -25.68
N ASN A 367 -26.31 9.25 -25.68
CA ASN A 367 -25.64 9.97 -24.59
C ASN A 367 -24.24 9.46 -24.22
N GLY A 368 -23.42 9.16 -25.24
CA GLY A 368 -22.06 8.69 -25.04
C GLY A 368 -21.97 7.21 -24.70
N ASN A 369 -22.80 6.38 -25.33
CA ASN A 369 -22.78 4.92 -25.19
C ASN A 369 -23.09 4.44 -23.76
N ARG A 370 -24.07 5.09 -23.12
CA ARG A 370 -24.42 4.84 -21.72
C ARG A 370 -25.76 4.11 -21.61
N PRO A 371 -25.84 2.99 -20.88
CA PRO A 371 -27.12 2.39 -20.52
C PRO A 371 -27.99 3.42 -19.83
N HIS A 372 -29.23 3.59 -20.27
CA HIS A 372 -30.13 4.56 -19.65
C HIS A 372 -31.52 3.98 -19.38
N PHE A 373 -32.03 4.33 -18.21
CA PHE A 373 -33.30 3.86 -17.67
C PHE A 373 -34.23 5.06 -17.48
N ARG A 374 -35.45 4.96 -17.98
CA ARG A 374 -36.47 6.00 -17.92
C ARG A 374 -37.61 5.60 -16.99
N PHE A 375 -38.12 6.59 -16.28
CA PHE A 375 -39.20 6.43 -15.32
C PHE A 375 -40.45 7.17 -15.81
N SER A 376 -41.60 6.85 -15.22
CA SER A 376 -42.90 7.38 -15.62
C SER A 376 -43.11 8.82 -15.16
N GLN A 377 -42.45 9.24 -14.07
CA GLN A 377 -42.55 10.55 -13.46
C GLN A 377 -41.22 11.32 -13.56
N ALA A 378 -41.30 12.65 -13.41
CA ALA A 378 -40.14 13.50 -13.14
C ALA A 378 -39.57 13.23 -11.74
N GLY A 379 -38.27 13.42 -11.57
CA GLY A 379 -37.59 13.40 -10.28
C GLY A 379 -37.64 14.78 -9.59
N GLY A 380 -37.68 14.78 -8.25
CA GLY A 380 -37.62 16.01 -7.44
C GLY A 380 -38.97 16.58 -6.98
N GLY A 381 -40.00 15.73 -6.89
CA GLY A 381 -41.31 16.07 -6.31
C GLY A 381 -41.36 16.00 -4.79
#